data_AF-A0A2V2W8K7-F1
#
_entry.id   AF-A0A2V2W8K7-F1
#
_cell.length_a   1.000
_cell.length_b   1.000
_cell.length_c   1.000
_cell.angle_alpha   90.00
_cell.angle_beta   90.00
_cell.angle_gamma   90.00
#
_symmetry.space_group_name_H-M   'P 1'
#
loop_
_entity.id
_entity.type
_entity.pdbx_description
1 polymer ?
#
loop_
_entity_poly.entity_id
_entity_poly.type
_entity_poly.pdbx_seq_one_letter_code
_entity_poly.pdbx_strand_id
1 'polypeptide(L)'
;MSNFYRVPLHRLMEAFPVLQEEFFHTHLETMQASEKSQQEPWYCEVCTLLNNSTVRRCVACNSARPSAAADGECAATSMDMLDEPWPCPQCTFINGSRRQLVCSICLAANPTPLQEAKNGAGGVDADTSVVWGCPAGCWVCSVEHGGCSKFNPNHFFYCQVCDKARPDLATLRF
;
A
#
# COMPACT_ATOMS: atom_id res chain seq x y z
N MET A 1 -39.20 11.81 4.42
CA MET A 1 -39.17 11.45 5.86
C MET A 1 -38.22 10.27 6.00
N SER A 2 -36.95 10.53 6.30
CA SER A 2 -35.93 9.49 6.39
C SER A 2 -36.04 8.81 7.75
N ASN A 3 -36.57 7.59 7.79
CA ASN A 3 -36.62 6.77 8.99
C ASN A 3 -35.21 6.26 9.29
N PHE A 4 -34.45 7.02 10.07
CA PHE A 4 -33.22 6.53 10.67
C PHE A 4 -33.60 5.58 11.83
N TYR A 5 -33.51 4.28 11.59
CA TYR A 5 -33.55 3.30 12.67
C TYR A 5 -32.29 3.47 13.51
N ARG A 6 -32.39 4.20 14.63
CA ARG A 6 -31.31 4.28 15.61
C ARG A 6 -31.28 2.99 16.42
N VAL A 7 -30.20 2.23 16.33
CA VAL A 7 -29.97 1.04 17.17
C VAL A 7 -29.52 1.51 18.55
N PRO A 8 -30.20 1.11 19.64
CA PRO A 8 -29.76 1.45 21.00
C PRO A 8 -28.38 0.89 21.33
N LEU A 9 -27.55 1.63 22.08
CA LEU A 9 -26.18 1.23 22.45
C LEU A 9 -26.11 -0.16 23.10
N HIS A 10 -27.05 -0.49 24.00
CA HIS A 10 -27.10 -1.81 24.63
C HIS A 10 -27.21 -2.96 23.63
N ARG A 11 -27.93 -2.78 22.51
CA ARG A 11 -28.06 -3.80 21.46
C ARG A 11 -26.76 -4.01 20.69
N LEU A 12 -25.96 -2.95 20.53
CA LEU A 12 -24.64 -3.05 19.91
C LEU A 12 -23.66 -3.78 20.84
N MET A 13 -23.69 -3.47 22.13
CA MET A 13 -22.85 -4.16 23.13
C MET A 13 -23.21 -5.65 23.24
N GLU A 14 -24.50 -6.00 23.18
CA GLU A 14 -24.97 -7.39 23.12
C GLU A 14 -24.50 -8.13 21.86
N ALA A 15 -24.56 -7.48 20.69
CA ALA A 15 -24.19 -8.08 19.41
C ALA A 15 -22.67 -8.24 19.23
N PHE A 16 -21.88 -7.40 19.91
CA PHE A 16 -20.43 -7.34 19.79
C PHE A 16 -19.74 -7.36 21.17
N PRO A 17 -19.85 -8.47 21.92
CA PRO A 17 -19.41 -8.54 23.32
C PRO A 17 -17.88 -8.46 23.52
N VAL A 18 -17.11 -8.58 22.42
CA VAL A 18 -15.65 -8.43 22.43
C VAL A 18 -15.24 -6.95 22.48
N LEU A 19 -16.11 -6.05 22.00
CA LEU A 19 -15.84 -4.62 21.98
C LEU A 19 -16.26 -4.02 23.32
N GLN A 20 -15.34 -3.32 23.99
CA GLN A 20 -15.59 -2.70 25.29
C GLN A 20 -16.55 -1.51 25.17
N GLU A 21 -17.26 -1.18 26.26
CA GLU A 21 -18.20 -0.05 26.31
C GLU A 21 -17.55 1.28 25.89
N GLU A 22 -16.31 1.48 26.34
CA GLU A 22 -15.45 2.62 25.99
C GLU A 22 -15.24 2.75 24.48
N PHE A 23 -15.06 1.63 23.76
CA PHE A 23 -14.90 1.62 22.31
C PHE A 23 -16.11 2.22 21.62
N PHE A 24 -17.33 1.83 22.03
CA PHE A 24 -18.55 2.36 21.43
C PHE A 24 -18.77 3.84 21.76
N HIS A 25 -18.49 4.27 22.99
CA HIS A 25 -18.60 5.67 23.37
C HIS A 25 -17.64 6.55 22.56
N THR A 26 -16.36 6.19 22.50
CA THR A 26 -15.36 6.95 21.73
C THR A 26 -15.70 6.99 20.24
N HIS A 27 -16.16 5.88 19.65
CA HIS A 27 -16.58 5.90 18.25
C HIS A 27 -17.84 6.74 18.00
N LEU A 28 -18.85 6.68 18.87
CA LEU A 28 -20.05 7.50 18.73
C LEU A 28 -19.74 8.99 18.83
N GLU A 29 -18.87 9.39 19.76
CA GLU A 29 -18.38 10.77 19.88
C GLU A 29 -17.60 11.21 18.64
N THR A 30 -16.73 10.33 18.12
CA THR A 30 -15.95 10.60 16.89
C THR A 30 -16.87 10.77 15.68
N MET A 31 -17.90 9.92 15.54
CA MET A 31 -18.89 10.03 14.47
C MET A 31 -19.69 11.34 14.57
N GLN A 32 -20.11 11.74 15.78
CA GLN A 32 -20.81 13.01 16.00
C GLN A 32 -19.92 14.25 15.80
N ALA A 33 -18.60 14.13 16.07
CA ALA A 33 -17.65 15.20 15.80
C ALA A 33 -17.40 15.36 14.29
N SER A 34 -17.40 14.25 13.52
CA SER A 34 -17.24 14.27 12.06
C SER A 34 -18.41 14.98 11.36
N GLU A 35 -19.64 14.87 11.89
CA GLU A 35 -20.83 15.57 11.36
C GLU A 35 -20.72 17.11 11.47
N LYS A 36 -19.87 17.63 12.36
CA LYS A 36 -19.66 19.08 12.52
C LYS A 36 -18.68 19.66 11.51
N SER A 37 -17.89 18.84 10.81
CA SER A 37 -17.05 19.31 9.72
C SER A 37 -17.92 19.50 8.47
N GLN A 38 -18.18 20.75 8.09
CA GLN A 38 -19.03 21.16 6.95
C GLN A 38 -18.49 20.75 5.57
N GLN A 39 -17.46 19.90 5.51
CA GLN A 39 -16.90 19.45 4.25
C GLN A 39 -17.42 18.04 3.96
N GLU A 40 -18.15 17.91 2.86
CA GLU A 40 -18.65 16.62 2.37
C GLU A 40 -17.47 15.68 2.01
N PRO A 41 -17.59 14.37 2.33
CA PRO A 41 -16.66 13.35 1.86
C PRO A 41 -16.69 13.31 0.32
N TRP A 42 -15.61 12.83 -0.29
CA TRP A 42 -15.46 12.88 -1.75
C TRP A 42 -15.11 11.52 -2.34
N TYR A 43 -15.71 11.20 -3.48
CA TYR A 43 -15.37 10.01 -4.25
C TYR A 43 -14.11 10.26 -5.07
N CYS A 44 -13.15 9.35 -4.99
CA CYS A 44 -12.00 9.39 -5.87
C CYS A 44 -12.44 9.08 -7.31
N GLU A 45 -12.14 9.97 -8.25
CA GLU A 45 -12.48 9.77 -9.67
C GLU A 45 -11.70 8.63 -10.33
N VAL A 46 -10.59 8.19 -9.72
CA VAL A 46 -9.73 7.11 -10.23
C VAL A 46 -10.14 5.75 -9.71
N CYS A 47 -10.34 5.62 -8.38
CA CYS A 47 -10.59 4.31 -7.74
C CYS A 47 -11.95 4.20 -7.04
N THR A 48 -12.81 5.21 -7.17
CA THR A 48 -14.17 5.30 -6.58
C THR A 48 -14.25 5.22 -5.06
N LEU A 49 -13.13 5.21 -4.34
CA LEU A 49 -13.10 5.24 -2.88
C LEU A 49 -13.73 6.54 -2.33
N LEU A 50 -14.64 6.40 -1.35
CA LEU A 50 -15.17 7.51 -0.57
C LEU A 50 -14.14 7.93 0.49
N ASN A 51 -13.48 9.07 0.27
CA ASN A 51 -12.46 9.61 1.17
C ASN A 51 -13.08 10.59 2.17
N ASN A 52 -12.48 10.67 3.37
CA ASN A 52 -12.82 11.70 4.34
C ASN A 52 -12.55 13.10 3.75
N SER A 53 -13.34 14.08 4.13
CA SER A 53 -13.21 15.45 3.64
C SER A 53 -11.91 16.14 4.03
N THR A 54 -11.28 15.72 5.12
CA THR A 54 -9.99 16.25 5.61
C THR A 54 -8.80 15.86 4.74
N VAL A 55 -8.88 14.78 3.95
CA VAL A 55 -7.76 14.33 3.12
C VAL A 55 -7.77 15.02 1.75
N ARG A 56 -6.60 15.52 1.34
CA ARG A 56 -6.40 16.21 0.04
C ARG A 56 -6.04 15.27 -1.11
N ARG A 57 -5.66 14.02 -0.80
CA ARG A 57 -5.34 12.96 -1.74
C ARG A 57 -6.05 11.67 -1.32
N CYS A 58 -6.35 10.81 -2.28
CA CYS A 58 -7.04 9.57 -2.01
C CYS A 58 -6.16 8.62 -1.18
N VAL A 59 -6.69 8.06 -0.09
CA VAL A 59 -5.90 7.17 0.78
C VAL A 59 -5.51 5.85 0.12
N ALA A 60 -6.23 5.41 -0.92
CA ALA A 60 -5.93 4.17 -1.63
C ALA A 60 -5.00 4.35 -2.84
N CYS A 61 -5.27 5.35 -3.69
CA CYS A 61 -4.54 5.53 -4.95
C CYS A 61 -3.73 6.84 -5.03
N ASN A 62 -3.77 7.66 -3.98
CA ASN A 62 -3.06 8.94 -3.87
C ASN A 62 -3.43 10.02 -4.92
N SER A 63 -4.45 9.79 -5.75
CA SER A 63 -4.96 10.79 -6.68
C SER A 63 -5.47 12.02 -5.94
N ALA A 64 -5.23 13.21 -6.49
CA ALA A 64 -5.62 14.47 -5.87
C ALA A 64 -7.15 14.60 -5.76
N ARG A 65 -7.62 15.29 -4.72
CA ARG A 65 -9.03 15.66 -4.58
C ARG A 65 -9.41 16.67 -5.68
N PRO A 66 -10.51 16.44 -6.43
CA PRO A 66 -10.90 17.33 -7.54
C PRO A 66 -11.14 18.80 -7.17
N SER A 67 -11.44 19.11 -5.89
CA SER A 67 -11.82 20.48 -5.46
C SER A 67 -10.71 21.30 -4.79
N ALA A 68 -9.44 20.91 -4.86
CA ALA A 68 -8.34 21.66 -4.22
C ALA A 68 -7.92 22.94 -4.99
N ALA A 69 -8.68 23.38 -6.00
CA ALA A 69 -8.37 24.56 -6.82
C ALA A 69 -8.91 25.90 -6.28
N ALA A 70 -9.64 25.91 -5.16
CA ALA A 70 -10.11 27.12 -4.51
C ALA A 70 -9.83 27.02 -3.01
N ASP A 71 -8.62 27.39 -2.62
CA ASP A 71 -8.32 28.19 -1.41
C ASP A 71 -6.80 28.23 -1.20
N GLY A 72 -6.19 29.32 -1.69
CA GLY A 72 -5.01 29.95 -1.11
C GLY A 72 -3.68 29.22 -1.24
N GLU A 73 -2.90 29.64 -2.24
CA GLU A 73 -1.45 29.48 -2.28
C GLU A 73 -0.79 29.90 -0.96
N CYS A 74 -0.01 29.00 -0.38
CA CYS A 74 1.22 29.38 0.29
C CYS A 74 2.38 28.77 -0.50
N ALA A 75 3.17 29.68 -1.09
CA ALA A 75 4.42 29.40 -1.75
C ALA A 75 5.35 28.64 -0.80
N ALA A 76 5.45 27.32 -0.99
CA ALA A 76 6.56 26.52 -0.51
C ALA A 76 7.58 26.43 -1.65
N THR A 77 8.79 26.82 -1.32
CA THR A 77 9.96 26.97 -2.19
C THR A 77 10.15 25.80 -3.18
N SER A 78 10.53 26.15 -4.39
CA SER A 78 10.63 25.38 -5.63
C SER A 78 11.67 24.25 -5.67
N MET A 79 11.83 23.47 -4.59
CA MET A 79 12.72 22.29 -4.57
C MET A 79 12.03 20.99 -4.08
N ASP A 80 10.90 21.07 -3.36
CA ASP A 80 10.23 19.89 -2.79
C ASP A 80 9.07 19.33 -3.64
N MET A 81 8.67 19.99 -4.72
CA MET A 81 7.52 19.56 -5.55
C MET A 81 7.84 18.41 -6.52
N LEU A 82 9.09 17.95 -6.58
CA LEU A 82 9.47 16.83 -7.44
C LEU A 82 9.42 15.49 -6.71
N ASP A 83 9.56 15.47 -5.38
CA ASP A 83 9.60 14.26 -4.55
C ASP A 83 8.22 13.73 -4.17
N GLU A 84 7.43 13.46 -5.19
CA GLU A 84 6.10 12.86 -5.01
C GLU A 84 6.20 11.37 -4.67
N PRO A 85 5.29 10.84 -3.85
CA PRO A 85 5.19 9.41 -3.58
C PRO A 85 4.84 8.63 -4.86
N TRP A 86 5.30 7.38 -4.95
CA TRP A 86 5.08 6.53 -6.13
C TRP A 86 4.44 5.18 -5.77
N PRO A 87 3.33 4.79 -6.43
CA PRO A 87 2.75 3.47 -6.26
C PRO A 87 3.64 2.42 -6.95
N CYS A 88 3.98 1.36 -6.23
CA CYS A 88 4.74 0.24 -6.80
C CYS A 88 3.89 -0.50 -7.83
N PRO A 89 4.33 -0.65 -9.10
CA PRO A 89 3.56 -1.37 -10.11
C PRO A 89 3.43 -2.87 -9.81
N GLN A 90 4.29 -3.40 -8.92
CA GLN A 90 4.30 -4.83 -8.57
C GLN A 90 3.40 -5.17 -7.38
N CYS A 91 3.32 -4.30 -6.36
CA CYS A 91 2.60 -4.62 -5.12
C CYS A 91 1.65 -3.52 -4.64
N THR A 92 1.43 -2.49 -5.47
CA THR A 92 0.59 -1.30 -5.22
C THR A 92 0.94 -0.45 -4.01
N PHE A 93 1.94 -0.84 -3.21
CA PHE A 93 2.41 -0.06 -2.08
C PHE A 93 2.88 1.34 -2.52
N ILE A 94 2.41 2.37 -1.81
CA ILE A 94 2.76 3.76 -2.07
C ILE A 94 4.03 4.10 -1.29
N ASN A 95 5.15 4.19 -2.00
CA ASN A 95 6.43 4.59 -1.45
C ASN A 95 6.45 6.11 -1.25
N GLY A 96 6.97 6.58 -0.11
CA GLY A 96 6.85 7.98 0.30
C GLY A 96 7.73 8.98 -0.46
N SER A 97 8.73 8.52 -1.20
CA SER A 97 9.67 9.36 -1.94
C SER A 97 10.16 8.64 -3.19
N ARG A 98 10.25 9.35 -4.31
CA ARG A 98 10.83 8.85 -5.56
C ARG A 98 12.37 8.78 -5.51
N ARG A 99 13.01 9.28 -4.46
CA ARG A 99 14.44 9.00 -4.19
C ARG A 99 14.67 7.55 -3.77
N GLN A 100 13.64 6.85 -3.29
CA GLN A 100 13.70 5.41 -3.05
C GLN A 100 13.81 4.69 -4.40
N LEU A 101 14.93 4.00 -4.61
CA LEU A 101 15.21 3.29 -5.87
C LEU A 101 14.44 1.98 -6.01
N VAL A 102 13.93 1.45 -4.89
CA VAL A 102 13.17 0.21 -4.82
C VAL A 102 11.98 0.38 -3.87
N CYS A 103 10.95 -0.45 -4.06
CA CYS A 103 9.80 -0.45 -3.18
C CYS A 103 10.16 -0.96 -1.78
N SER A 104 9.72 -0.27 -0.73
CA SER A 104 9.98 -0.65 0.66
C SER A 104 9.35 -1.98 1.09
N ILE A 105 8.38 -2.50 0.31
CA ILE A 105 7.68 -3.75 0.62
C ILE A 105 8.18 -4.91 -0.24
N CYS A 106 8.21 -4.76 -1.56
CA CYS A 106 8.53 -5.86 -2.47
C CYS A 106 9.88 -5.73 -3.17
N LEU A 107 10.63 -4.65 -2.93
CA LEU A 107 11.92 -4.35 -3.54
C LEU A 107 11.92 -4.18 -5.07
N ALA A 108 10.75 -4.15 -5.71
CA ALA A 108 10.64 -3.85 -7.14
C ALA A 108 11.23 -2.46 -7.42
N ALA A 109 11.94 -2.34 -8.54
CA ALA A 109 12.56 -1.07 -8.95
C ALA A 109 11.51 0.04 -9.07
N ASN A 110 11.89 1.23 -8.64
CA ASN A 110 11.11 2.44 -8.90
C ASN A 110 11.09 2.69 -10.42
N PRO A 111 9.92 2.74 -11.07
CA PRO A 111 9.83 2.97 -12.52
C PRO A 111 10.22 4.41 -12.91
N THR A 112 10.21 5.33 -11.96
CA THR A 112 10.47 6.75 -12.17
C THR A 112 11.33 7.30 -11.02
N PRO A 113 12.59 6.87 -10.83
CA PRO A 113 13.42 7.43 -9.77
C PRO A 113 13.65 8.92 -9.97
N LEU A 114 13.67 9.70 -8.88
CA LEU A 114 14.19 11.06 -8.96
C LEU A 114 15.70 10.99 -8.97
N GLN A 115 16.26 11.22 -10.15
CA GLN A 115 17.71 11.28 -10.31
C GLN A 115 18.22 12.50 -9.54
N GLU A 116 19.02 12.26 -8.50
CA GLU A 116 19.88 13.32 -7.99
C GLU A 116 20.86 13.70 -9.10
N ALA A 117 21.00 14.99 -9.39
CA ALA A 117 22.03 15.49 -10.28
C ALA A 117 23.40 15.15 -9.70
N LYS A 118 23.92 13.97 -10.01
CA LYS A 118 25.31 13.60 -9.78
C LYS A 118 25.89 13.17 -11.12
N ASN A 119 26.73 14.07 -11.63
CA ASN A 119 27.67 13.82 -12.70
C ASN A 119 28.36 12.47 -12.53
N GLY A 120 28.46 11.71 -13.61
CA GLY A 120 29.57 10.78 -13.81
C GLY A 120 29.23 9.30 -13.89
N ALA A 121 29.12 8.84 -15.14
CA ALA A 121 29.68 7.61 -15.69
C ALA A 121 29.11 6.24 -15.26
N GLY A 122 28.66 5.50 -16.27
CA GLY A 122 28.56 4.04 -16.22
C GLY A 122 27.35 3.49 -16.95
N GLY A 123 27.30 3.64 -18.27
CA GLY A 123 26.34 2.91 -19.10
C GLY A 123 26.69 1.42 -19.13
N VAL A 124 25.66 0.57 -19.07
CA VAL A 124 25.65 -0.77 -19.67
C VAL A 124 24.26 -1.03 -20.22
N ASP A 125 24.22 -0.92 -21.54
CA ASP A 125 23.42 -1.57 -22.58
C ASP A 125 22.05 -2.19 -22.26
N ALA A 126 21.09 -1.72 -23.04
CA ALA A 126 19.83 -2.37 -23.33
C ALA A 126 20.04 -3.70 -24.06
N ASP A 127 19.04 -4.57 -23.93
CA ASP A 127 18.90 -5.89 -24.56
C ASP A 127 19.46 -7.08 -23.76
N THR A 128 18.71 -7.47 -22.73
CA THR A 128 18.51 -8.91 -22.46
C THR A 128 17.13 -9.07 -21.85
N SER A 129 16.29 -9.86 -22.53
CA SER A 129 15.05 -10.40 -21.99
C SER A 129 15.26 -10.85 -20.55
N VAL A 130 14.68 -10.13 -19.58
CA VAL A 130 14.80 -10.44 -18.15
C VAL A 130 14.00 -11.71 -17.90
N VAL A 131 14.65 -12.86 -18.08
CA VAL A 131 14.24 -14.10 -17.44
C VAL A 131 14.29 -13.79 -15.95
N TRP A 132 13.11 -13.59 -15.36
CA TRP A 132 12.88 -13.45 -13.93
C TRP A 132 13.26 -14.77 -13.24
N GLY A 133 14.56 -15.01 -13.14
CA GLY A 133 15.15 -16.10 -12.39
C GLY A 133 15.09 -15.83 -10.90
N CYS A 134 15.16 -16.90 -10.12
CA CYS A 134 15.27 -16.77 -8.67
C CYS A 134 16.58 -16.02 -8.31
N PRO A 135 16.53 -14.99 -7.43
CA PRO A 135 17.74 -14.31 -6.96
C PRO A 135 18.78 -15.29 -6.43
N ALA A 136 20.06 -14.96 -6.63
CA ALA A 136 21.16 -15.79 -6.15
C ALA A 136 21.04 -16.05 -4.64
N GLY A 137 21.21 -17.31 -4.24
CA GLY A 137 21.09 -17.72 -2.83
C GLY A 137 19.66 -17.99 -2.35
N CYS A 138 18.66 -17.87 -3.21
CA CYS A 138 17.26 -18.15 -2.90
C CYS A 138 16.67 -19.25 -3.81
N TRP A 139 15.56 -19.85 -3.38
CA TRP A 139 14.63 -20.65 -4.18
C TRP A 139 13.22 -20.07 -4.10
N VAL A 140 12.43 -20.25 -5.16
CA VAL A 140 11.03 -19.80 -5.21
C VAL A 140 10.07 -20.91 -4.78
N CYS A 141 9.13 -20.58 -3.89
CA CYS A 141 8.06 -21.49 -3.52
C CYS A 141 7.09 -21.71 -4.69
N SER A 142 7.18 -22.88 -5.35
CA SER A 142 6.52 -23.17 -6.62
C SER A 142 4.99 -23.12 -6.52
N VAL A 143 4.37 -22.15 -7.19
CA VAL A 143 2.91 -21.99 -7.27
C VAL A 143 2.24 -23.18 -7.95
N GLU A 144 2.89 -23.76 -8.97
CA GLU A 144 2.43 -24.96 -9.70
C GLU A 144 2.22 -26.17 -8.75
N HIS A 145 2.96 -26.22 -7.64
CA HIS A 145 2.84 -27.26 -6.61
C HIS A 145 2.08 -26.78 -5.35
N GLY A 146 1.29 -25.70 -5.50
CA GLY A 146 0.50 -25.06 -4.44
C GLY A 146 1.30 -24.11 -3.52
N GLY A 147 2.50 -23.70 -3.93
CA GLY A 147 3.36 -22.77 -3.21
C GLY A 147 2.89 -21.32 -3.26
N CYS A 148 3.45 -20.49 -2.38
CA CYS A 148 3.04 -19.09 -2.19
C CYS A 148 3.92 -18.07 -2.93
N SER A 149 4.68 -18.48 -3.96
CA SER A 149 5.64 -17.66 -4.74
C SER A 149 6.77 -16.95 -3.95
N LYS A 150 6.84 -17.12 -2.63
CA LYS A 150 7.90 -16.55 -1.79
C LYS A 150 9.30 -17.04 -2.18
N PHE A 151 10.26 -16.11 -2.19
CA PHE A 151 11.68 -16.45 -2.17
C PHE A 151 12.13 -16.85 -0.77
N ASN A 152 12.72 -18.02 -0.66
CA ASN A 152 13.27 -18.58 0.56
C ASN A 152 14.80 -18.73 0.40
N PRO A 153 15.60 -18.44 1.42
CA PRO A 153 17.04 -18.68 1.34
C PRO A 153 17.35 -20.17 1.11
N ASN A 154 18.43 -20.46 0.39
CA ASN A 154 18.83 -21.82 0.02
C ASN A 154 19.11 -22.74 1.21
N HIS A 155 19.37 -22.19 2.40
CA HIS A 155 19.58 -22.94 3.64
C HIS A 155 18.27 -23.33 4.36
N PHE A 156 17.10 -22.86 3.90
CA PHE A 156 15.80 -23.33 4.36
C PHE A 156 15.24 -24.39 3.41
N PHE A 157 14.87 -25.54 3.96
CA PHE A 157 14.29 -26.66 3.20
C PHE A 157 12.77 -26.56 3.00
N TYR A 158 12.11 -25.75 3.82
CA TYR A 158 10.67 -25.49 3.78
C TYR A 158 10.39 -24.00 3.61
N CYS A 159 9.28 -23.68 2.94
CA CYS A 159 8.84 -22.31 2.75
C CYS A 159 8.42 -21.70 4.08
N GLN A 160 9.00 -20.57 4.47
CA GLN A 160 8.70 -19.92 5.74
C GLN A 160 7.29 -19.32 5.84
N VAL A 161 6.48 -19.39 4.78
CA VAL A 161 5.10 -18.87 4.74
C VAL A 161 4.06 -19.98 4.66
N CYS A 162 4.32 -21.06 3.91
CA CYS A 162 3.34 -22.11 3.67
C CYS A 162 3.87 -23.53 3.92
N ASP A 163 5.04 -23.67 4.53
CA ASP A 163 5.71 -24.92 4.92
C ASP A 163 5.92 -25.96 3.81
N LYS A 164 5.69 -25.60 2.53
CA LYS A 164 6.00 -26.49 1.41
C LYS A 164 7.50 -26.69 1.23
N ALA A 165 7.88 -27.93 0.92
CA ALA A 165 9.27 -28.28 0.65
C ALA A 165 9.81 -27.57 -0.59
N ARG A 166 11.11 -27.28 -0.57
CA ARG A 166 11.86 -26.77 -1.72
C ARG A 166 11.71 -27.73 -2.92
N PRO A 167 11.36 -27.23 -4.13
CA PRO A 167 11.16 -28.07 -5.31
C PRO A 167 12.34 -29.00 -5.62
N ASP A 168 13.56 -28.47 -5.49
CA ASP A 168 14.81 -29.16 -5.80
C ASP A 168 15.19 -30.25 -4.78
N LEU A 169 14.49 -30.31 -3.63
CA LEU A 169 14.70 -31.37 -2.63
C LEU A 169 13.85 -32.62 -2.90
N ALA A 170 12.75 -32.49 -3.66
CA ALA A 170 11.85 -33.61 -3.93
C ALA A 170 12.46 -34.68 -4.86
N THR A 171 13.57 -34.36 -5.54
CA THR A 171 14.29 -35.26 -6.46
C THR A 171 15.43 -36.05 -5.81
N LEU A 172 15.81 -35.76 -4.56
CA LEU A 172 16.77 -36.56 -3.80
C LEU A 172 16.03 -37.73 -3.13
N ARG A 173 16.11 -38.91 -3.74
CA ARG A 173 15.75 -40.17 -3.08
C ARG A 173 16.92 -40.61 -2.20
N PHE A 174 16.68 -40.79 -0.91
CA PHE A 174 17.59 -41.48 0.01
C PHE A 174 17.46 -43.00 -0.15
#